data_AF-A0A952REL9-F1
#
_entry.id   AF-A0A952REL9-F1
#
_cell.length_a   1.000
_cell.length_b   1.000
_cell.length_c   1.000
_cell.angle_alpha   90.00
_cell.angle_beta   90.00
_cell.angle_gamma   90.00
#
_symmetry.space_group_name_H-M   'P 1'
#
loop_
_entity.id
_entity.type
_entity.pdbx_description
1 polymer ?
#
loop_
_entity_poly.entity_id
_entity_poly.type
_entity_poly.pdbx_seq_one_letter_code
_entity_poly.pdbx_strand_id
1 'polypeptide(L)'
;MASPKYPLKPLLEHRERAARDRTAELGGAVRARETAELAKERAEATKREAESADAAVRAEEADLLDQGELRAVDLARGQAWEIGAQARLADLTRTVDVAGRRAVEARTAEDGARTELAGALADRDVVAKDEARFRARHEKKVLAAEEEQAEEAFRPTRGVRG
;
A
#
# COMPACT_ATOMS: atom_id res chain seq x y z
N MET A 1 11.97 -43.93 3.06
CA MET A 1 12.89 -43.45 2.01
C MET A 1 12.97 -41.92 2.06
N ALA A 2 14.13 -41.32 1.80
CA ALA A 2 14.25 -39.86 1.75
C ALA A 2 13.51 -39.32 0.51
N SER A 3 12.63 -38.33 0.69
CA SER A 3 11.97 -37.67 -0.44
C SER A 3 13.01 -36.94 -1.31
N PRO A 4 12.89 -36.98 -2.64
CA PRO A 4 13.84 -36.35 -3.54
C PRO A 4 13.84 -34.84 -3.31
N LYS A 5 15.03 -34.25 -3.35
CA LYS A 5 15.17 -32.81 -3.28
C LYS A 5 14.59 -32.17 -4.56
N TYR A 6 13.65 -31.25 -4.40
CA TYR A 6 13.12 -30.46 -5.52
C TYR A 6 14.24 -29.58 -6.14
N PRO A 7 14.51 -29.69 -7.45
CA PRO A 7 15.65 -29.00 -8.07
C PRO A 7 15.55 -27.47 -8.04
N LEU A 8 14.33 -26.91 -8.06
CA LEU A 8 14.12 -25.45 -8.02
C LEU A 8 13.85 -24.93 -6.60
N LYS A 9 14.21 -25.67 -5.55
CA LYS A 9 14.04 -25.23 -4.17
C LYS A 9 14.71 -23.87 -3.87
N PRO A 10 15.95 -23.58 -4.30
CA PRO A 10 16.56 -22.27 -4.08
C PRO A 10 15.77 -21.13 -4.74
N LEU A 11 15.18 -21.39 -5.91
CA LEU A 11 14.34 -20.40 -6.59
C LEU A 11 13.04 -20.15 -5.81
N LEU A 12 12.39 -21.21 -5.30
CA LEU A 12 11.20 -21.05 -4.46
C LEU A 12 11.49 -20.19 -3.22
N GLU A 13 12.57 -20.51 -2.50
CA GLU A 13 12.99 -19.74 -1.31
C GLU A 13 13.27 -18.27 -1.64
N HIS A 14 13.87 -18.00 -2.80
CA HIS A 14 14.08 -16.64 -3.28
C HIS A 14 12.76 -15.92 -3.59
N ARG A 15 11.81 -16.58 -4.26
CA ARG A 15 10.50 -15.99 -4.58
C ARG A 15 9.63 -15.77 -3.33
N GLU A 16 9.71 -16.65 -2.34
CA GLU A 16 9.08 -16.42 -1.05
C GLU A 16 9.65 -15.20 -0.34
N ARG A 17 10.98 -15.04 -0.35
CA ARG A 17 11.62 -13.85 0.23
C ARG A 17 11.16 -12.59 -0.49
N ALA A 18 11.19 -12.59 -1.82
CA ALA A 18 10.70 -11.46 -2.61
C ALA A 18 9.25 -11.10 -2.27
N ALA A 19 8.35 -12.08 -2.14
CA ALA A 19 6.97 -11.82 -1.73
C ALA A 19 6.87 -11.21 -0.32
N ARG A 20 7.70 -11.67 0.63
CA ARG A 20 7.76 -11.08 1.99
C ARG A 20 8.27 -9.63 1.94
N ASP A 21 9.32 -9.37 1.17
CA ASP A 21 9.91 -8.03 1.01
C ASP A 21 8.87 -7.07 0.41
N ARG A 22 8.17 -7.47 -0.67
CA ARG A 22 7.08 -6.67 -1.27
C ARG A 22 5.90 -6.45 -0.33
N THR A 23 5.62 -7.40 0.57
CA THR A 23 4.58 -7.22 1.60
C THR A 23 4.99 -6.15 2.60
N ALA A 24 6.27 -6.12 3.01
CA ALA A 24 6.80 -5.09 3.89
C ALA A 24 6.79 -3.70 3.23
N GLU A 25 7.15 -3.63 1.94
CA GLU A 25 7.09 -2.40 1.14
C GLU A 25 5.65 -1.87 1.02
N LEU A 26 4.67 -2.74 0.74
CA LEU A 26 3.26 -2.35 0.75
C LEU A 26 2.85 -1.78 2.11
N GLY A 27 3.26 -2.41 3.21
CA GLY A 27 3.02 -1.88 4.56
C GLY A 27 3.68 -0.52 4.82
N GLY A 28 4.81 -0.22 4.16
CA GLY A 28 5.42 1.11 4.15
C GLY A 28 4.59 2.13 3.37
N ALA A 29 4.15 1.76 2.16
CA ALA A 29 3.37 2.62 1.28
C ALA A 29 1.99 2.98 1.88
N VAL A 30 1.31 2.02 2.51
CA VAL A 30 0.04 2.25 3.22
C VAL A 30 0.20 3.30 4.33
N ARG A 31 1.23 3.17 5.17
CA ARG A 31 1.52 4.13 6.24
C ARG A 31 1.86 5.52 5.70
N ALA A 32 2.60 5.57 4.59
CA ALA A 32 2.92 6.83 3.91
C ALA A 32 1.66 7.52 3.38
N ARG A 33 0.74 6.77 2.74
CA ARG A 33 -0.56 7.29 2.31
C ARG A 33 -1.36 7.84 3.48
N GLU A 34 -1.51 7.07 4.56
CA GLU A 34 -2.27 7.51 5.74
C GLU A 34 -1.70 8.80 6.35
N THR A 35 -0.37 8.88 6.45
CA THR A 35 0.30 10.09 6.93
C THR A 35 0.05 11.28 6.01
N ALA A 36 0.08 11.08 4.69
CA ALA A 36 -0.17 12.13 3.72
C ALA A 36 -1.63 12.62 3.72
N GLU A 37 -2.61 11.71 3.83
CA GLU A 37 -4.03 12.06 3.94
C GLU A 37 -4.31 12.82 5.24
N LEU A 38 -3.76 12.38 6.39
CA LEU A 38 -3.88 13.12 7.65
C LEU A 38 -3.25 14.51 7.57
N ALA A 39 -2.12 14.66 6.87
CA ALA A 39 -1.49 15.97 6.66
C ALA A 39 -2.37 16.89 5.80
N LYS A 40 -3.02 16.34 4.76
CA LYS A 40 -3.97 17.06 3.92
C LYS A 40 -5.19 17.52 4.73
N GLU A 41 -5.81 16.62 5.50
CA GLU A 41 -6.97 16.94 6.35
C GLU A 41 -6.65 18.05 7.35
N ARG A 42 -5.45 18.00 7.97
CA ARG A 42 -4.98 19.04 8.88
C ARG A 42 -4.80 20.38 8.18
N ALA A 43 -4.17 20.40 7.00
CA ALA A 43 -3.99 21.62 6.22
C ALA A 43 -5.33 22.25 5.83
N GLU A 44 -6.31 21.44 5.42
CA GLU A 44 -7.65 21.91 5.11
C GLU A 44 -8.40 22.43 6.35
N ALA A 45 -8.24 21.78 7.50
CA ALA A 45 -8.83 22.24 8.75
C ALA A 45 -8.27 23.60 9.16
N THR A 46 -6.94 23.77 9.13
CA THR A 46 -6.29 25.06 9.41
C THR A 46 -6.75 26.16 8.45
N LYS A 47 -6.91 25.85 7.16
CA LYS A 47 -7.45 26.81 6.18
C LYS A 47 -8.88 27.23 6.56
N ARG A 48 -9.76 26.26 6.84
CA ARG A 48 -11.16 26.52 7.22
C ARG A 48 -11.27 27.34 8.51
N GLU A 49 -10.45 27.06 9.50
CA GLU A 49 -10.38 27.82 10.74
C GLU A 49 -9.97 29.28 10.47
N ALA A 50 -8.94 29.50 9.64
CA ALA A 50 -8.51 30.84 9.26
C ALA A 50 -9.60 31.60 8.48
N GLU A 51 -10.27 30.95 7.53
CA GLU A 51 -11.38 31.53 6.78
C GLU A 51 -12.55 31.93 7.70
N SER A 52 -12.90 31.08 8.66
CA SER A 52 -13.96 31.37 9.63
C SER A 52 -13.59 32.53 10.56
N ALA A 53 -12.34 32.60 11.01
CA ALA A 53 -11.86 33.71 11.83
C ALA A 53 -11.88 35.03 11.05
N ASP A 54 -11.44 35.01 9.78
CA ASP A 54 -11.47 36.20 8.92
C ASP A 54 -12.90 36.63 8.59
N ALA A 55 -13.81 35.69 8.39
CA ALA A 55 -15.23 35.99 8.18
C ALA A 55 -15.86 36.68 9.41
N ALA A 56 -15.50 36.24 10.62
CA ALA A 56 -16.00 36.86 11.85
C ALA A 56 -15.52 38.31 11.99
N VAL A 57 -14.24 38.59 11.72
CA VAL A 57 -13.70 39.97 11.74
C VAL A 57 -14.39 40.85 10.71
N ARG A 58 -14.59 40.36 9.48
CA ARG A 58 -15.31 41.12 8.44
C ARG A 58 -16.76 41.42 8.83
N ALA A 59 -17.44 40.48 9.48
CA ALA A 59 -18.81 40.69 9.95
C ALA A 59 -18.86 41.78 11.03
N GLU A 60 -17.95 41.73 12.00
CA GLU A 60 -17.83 42.77 13.05
C GLU A 60 -17.52 44.15 12.46
N GLU A 61 -16.57 44.23 11.52
CA GLU A 61 -16.25 45.50 10.84
C GLU A 61 -17.43 46.02 10.01
N ALA A 62 -18.19 45.14 9.34
CA ALA A 62 -19.38 45.52 8.60
C ALA A 62 -20.48 46.08 9.53
N ASP A 63 -20.72 45.44 10.68
CA ASP A 63 -21.69 45.89 11.67
C ASP A 63 -21.32 47.28 12.23
N LEU A 64 -20.04 47.51 12.54
CA LEU A 64 -19.54 48.81 13.01
C LEU A 64 -19.64 49.89 11.92
N LEU A 65 -19.44 49.52 10.66
CA LEU A 65 -19.59 50.42 9.53
C LEU A 65 -21.05 50.85 9.36
N ASP A 66 -21.99 49.91 9.43
CA ASP A 66 -23.42 50.15 9.29
C ASP A 66 -23.98 51.05 10.41
N GLN A 67 -23.39 50.96 11.61
CA GLN A 67 -23.71 51.83 12.75
C GLN A 67 -23.05 53.22 12.65
N GLY A 68 -22.15 53.43 11.68
CA GLY A 68 -21.41 54.68 11.52
C GLY A 68 -20.34 54.90 12.59
N GLU A 69 -19.88 53.83 13.25
CA GLU A 69 -18.91 53.90 14.35
C GLU A 69 -17.45 53.91 13.85
N LEU A 70 -17.21 53.49 12.60
CA LEU A 70 -15.87 53.48 12.02
C LEU A 70 -15.40 54.87 11.57
N ARG A 71 -14.17 55.22 11.94
CA ARG A 71 -13.49 56.43 11.46
C ARG A 71 -12.67 56.09 10.21
N ALA A 72 -12.24 57.13 9.47
CA ALA A 72 -11.38 56.95 8.30
C ALA A 72 -10.06 56.18 8.61
N VAL A 73 -9.52 56.34 9.82
CA VAL A 73 -8.32 55.60 10.26
C VAL A 73 -8.61 54.11 10.48
N ASP A 74 -9.81 53.77 10.92
CA ASP A 74 -10.23 52.39 11.15
C ASP A 74 -10.45 51.68 9.81
N LEU A 75 -11.05 52.37 8.83
CA LEU A 75 -11.17 51.86 7.46
C LEU A 75 -9.82 51.57 6.81
N ALA A 76 -8.84 52.47 6.99
CA ALA A 76 -7.48 52.25 6.47
C ALA A 76 -6.80 51.04 7.16
N ARG A 77 -7.06 50.84 8.45
CA ARG A 77 -6.56 49.67 9.19
C ARG A 77 -7.24 48.38 8.72
N GLY A 78 -8.56 48.38 8.53
CA GLY A 78 -9.31 47.23 8.02
C GLY A 78 -8.81 46.82 6.63
N GLN A 79 -8.55 47.78 5.74
CA GLN A 79 -7.94 47.50 4.44
C GLN A 79 -6.54 46.86 4.56
N ALA A 80 -5.69 47.36 5.45
CA ALA A 80 -4.37 46.79 5.69
C ALA A 80 -4.47 45.36 6.26
N TRP A 81 -5.43 45.12 7.15
CA TRP A 81 -5.72 43.79 7.68
C TRP A 81 -6.20 42.83 6.59
N GLU A 82 -7.12 43.25 5.71
CA GLU A 82 -7.66 42.41 4.62
C GLU A 82 -6.55 41.98 3.65
N ILE A 83 -5.61 42.86 3.32
CA ILE A 83 -4.43 42.51 2.50
C ILE A 83 -3.60 41.41 3.19
N GLY A 84 -3.39 41.53 4.50
CA GLY A 84 -2.69 40.53 5.30
C GLY A 84 -3.43 39.19 5.37
N ALA A 85 -4.74 39.22 5.57
CA ALA A 85 -5.61 38.05 5.61
C ALA A 85 -5.59 37.31 4.25
N GLN A 86 -5.69 38.04 3.14
CA GLN A 86 -5.59 37.49 1.79
C GLN A 86 -4.23 36.83 1.53
N ALA A 87 -3.13 37.47 1.94
CA ALA A 87 -1.79 36.90 1.81
C ALA A 87 -1.65 35.59 2.62
N ARG A 88 -2.19 35.56 3.85
CA ARG A 88 -2.21 34.35 4.69
C ARG A 88 -3.07 33.24 4.07
N LEU A 89 -4.26 33.55 3.56
CA LEU A 89 -5.13 32.57 2.89
C LEU A 89 -4.50 32.01 1.62
N ALA A 90 -3.79 32.84 0.85
CA ALA A 90 -3.03 32.38 -0.30
C ALA A 90 -1.93 31.38 0.11
N ASP A 91 -1.25 31.63 1.22
CA ASP A 91 -0.24 30.70 1.75
C ASP A 91 -0.87 29.37 2.19
N LEU A 92 -1.94 29.41 2.98
CA LEU A 92 -2.68 28.22 3.42
C LEU A 92 -3.22 27.41 2.23
N THR A 93 -3.69 28.08 1.18
CA THR A 93 -4.12 27.43 -0.06
C THR A 93 -2.96 26.65 -0.70
N ARG A 94 -1.76 27.25 -0.80
CA ARG A 94 -0.58 26.55 -1.30
C ARG A 94 -0.21 25.35 -0.43
N THR A 95 -0.32 25.47 0.89
CA THR A 95 -0.07 24.35 1.82
C THR A 95 -1.04 23.20 1.57
N VAL A 96 -2.34 23.49 1.40
CA VAL A 96 -3.36 22.49 1.05
C VAL A 96 -3.03 21.83 -0.30
N ASP A 97 -2.67 22.61 -1.32
CA ASP A 97 -2.32 22.08 -2.65
C ASP A 97 -1.11 21.14 -2.58
N VAL A 98 -0.07 21.52 -1.84
CA VAL A 98 1.12 20.69 -1.63
C VAL A 98 0.77 19.40 -0.90
N ALA A 99 -0.03 19.47 0.17
CA ALA A 99 -0.47 18.29 0.90
C ALA A 99 -1.35 17.38 0.04
N GLY A 100 -2.23 17.96 -0.78
CA GLY A 100 -3.07 17.27 -1.75
C GLY A 100 -2.25 16.50 -2.79
N ARG A 101 -1.23 17.13 -3.38
CA ARG A 101 -0.30 16.44 -4.31
C ARG A 101 0.40 15.27 -3.64
N ARG A 102 0.91 15.45 -2.42
CA ARG A 102 1.57 14.37 -1.66
C ARG A 102 0.62 13.20 -1.36
N ALA A 103 -0.64 13.46 -1.06
CA ALA A 103 -1.64 12.41 -0.85
C ALA A 103 -1.88 11.60 -2.13
N VAL A 104 -1.97 12.26 -3.29
CA VAL A 104 -2.11 11.60 -4.61
C VAL A 104 -0.86 10.78 -4.96
N GLU A 105 0.33 11.34 -4.74
CA GLU A 105 1.61 10.64 -4.95
C GLU A 105 1.70 9.38 -4.07
N ALA A 106 1.35 9.49 -2.79
CA ALA A 106 1.39 8.37 -1.85
C ALA A 106 0.37 7.27 -2.20
N ARG A 107 -0.82 7.64 -2.70
CA ARG A 107 -1.81 6.68 -3.21
C ARG A 107 -1.30 5.95 -4.45
N THR A 108 -0.69 6.68 -5.38
CA THR A 108 -0.07 6.10 -6.58
C THR A 108 1.05 5.12 -6.21
N ALA A 109 1.87 5.47 -5.21
CA ALA A 109 2.91 4.58 -4.70
C ALA A 109 2.35 3.31 -4.05
N GLU A 110 1.26 3.41 -3.28
CA GLU A 110 0.56 2.24 -2.73
C GLU A 110 0.03 1.32 -3.83
N ASP A 111 -0.62 1.87 -4.86
CA ASP A 111 -1.15 1.08 -5.97
C ASP A 111 -0.03 0.40 -6.78
N GLY A 112 1.12 1.07 -6.93
CA GLY A 112 2.34 0.46 -7.45
C GLY A 112 2.81 -0.72 -6.60
N ALA A 113 2.94 -0.53 -5.29
CA ALA A 113 3.35 -1.60 -4.36
C ALA A 113 2.39 -2.80 -4.34
N ARG A 114 1.07 -2.55 -4.47
CA ARG A 114 0.07 -3.63 -4.61
C ARG A 114 0.28 -4.45 -5.87
N THR A 115 0.55 -3.77 -6.99
CA THR A 115 0.81 -4.42 -8.28
C THR A 115 2.08 -5.26 -8.22
N GLU A 116 3.15 -4.73 -7.63
CA GLU A 116 4.41 -5.45 -7.44
C GLU A 116 4.27 -6.67 -6.53
N LEU A 117 3.51 -6.54 -5.42
CA LEU A 117 3.22 -7.67 -4.54
C LEU A 117 2.40 -8.75 -5.27
N ALA A 118 1.39 -8.36 -6.05
CA ALA A 118 0.61 -9.31 -6.84
C ALA A 118 1.48 -10.08 -7.83
N GLY A 119 2.41 -9.40 -8.51
CA GLY A 119 3.40 -10.03 -9.38
C GLY A 119 4.31 -11.03 -8.63
N ALA A 120 4.84 -10.63 -7.47
CA ALA A 120 5.70 -11.49 -6.66
C ALA A 120 4.97 -12.74 -6.14
N LEU A 121 3.69 -12.61 -5.75
CA LEU A 121 2.85 -13.73 -5.33
C LEU A 121 2.56 -14.68 -6.50
N ALA A 122 2.25 -14.14 -7.69
CA ALA A 122 2.04 -14.95 -8.89
C ALA A 122 3.30 -15.77 -9.24
N ASP A 123 4.47 -15.14 -9.23
CA ASP A 123 5.76 -15.80 -9.48
C ASP A 123 6.04 -16.92 -8.47
N ARG A 124 5.80 -16.66 -7.18
CA ARG A 124 5.93 -17.67 -6.11
C ARG A 124 5.00 -18.84 -6.35
N ASP A 125 3.74 -18.58 -6.67
CA ASP A 125 2.71 -19.61 -6.83
C ASP A 125 2.97 -20.54 -8.02
N VAL A 126 3.57 -20.02 -9.10
CA VAL A 126 3.99 -20.85 -10.23
C VAL A 126 5.02 -21.90 -9.79
N VAL A 127 6.05 -21.49 -9.06
CA VAL A 127 7.12 -22.39 -8.59
C VAL A 127 6.60 -23.36 -7.53
N ALA A 128 5.72 -22.91 -6.64
CA ALA A 128 5.10 -23.76 -5.63
C ALA A 128 4.21 -24.85 -6.26
N LYS A 129 3.44 -24.51 -7.30
CA LYS A 129 2.66 -25.48 -8.07
C LYS A 129 3.55 -26.50 -8.79
N ASP A 130 4.69 -26.07 -9.33
CA ASP A 130 5.64 -26.99 -9.96
C ASP A 130 6.27 -27.95 -8.94
N GLU A 131 6.63 -27.46 -7.74
CA GLU A 131 7.11 -28.32 -6.65
C GLU A 131 6.07 -29.38 -6.27
N ALA A 132 4.80 -28.97 -6.12
CA ALA A 132 3.71 -29.89 -5.80
C ALA A 132 3.56 -30.99 -6.87
N ARG A 133 3.63 -30.62 -8.16
CA ARG A 133 3.61 -31.60 -9.27
C ARG A 133 4.82 -32.51 -9.26
N PHE A 134 6.00 -31.98 -8.95
CA PHE A 134 7.23 -32.78 -8.85
C PHE A 134 7.12 -33.83 -7.75
N ARG A 135 6.65 -33.44 -6.56
CA ARG A 135 6.42 -34.35 -5.44
C ARG A 135 5.39 -35.44 -5.80
N ALA A 136 4.24 -35.04 -6.35
CA ALA A 136 3.19 -35.99 -6.75
C ALA A 136 3.68 -37.01 -7.81
N ARG A 137 4.48 -36.57 -8.79
CA ARG A 137 5.10 -37.47 -9.78
C ARG A 137 6.07 -38.44 -9.13
N HIS A 138 6.84 -38.00 -8.14
CA HIS A 138 7.76 -38.88 -7.45
C HIS A 138 7.03 -39.89 -6.56
N GLU A 139 6.03 -39.46 -5.80
CA GLU A 139 5.18 -40.34 -4.98
C GLU A 139 4.56 -41.44 -5.85
N LYS A 140 4.00 -41.07 -7.02
CA LYS A 140 3.45 -42.05 -7.97
C LYS A 140 4.50 -43.06 -8.45
N LYS A 141 5.75 -42.63 -8.68
CA LYS A 141 6.84 -43.53 -9.09
C LYS A 141 7.26 -44.48 -7.98
N VAL A 142 7.31 -43.99 -6.74
CA VAL A 142 7.63 -44.84 -5.57
C VAL A 142 6.54 -45.88 -5.38
N LEU A 143 5.26 -45.48 -5.39
CA LEU A 143 4.13 -46.40 -5.29
C LEU A 143 4.16 -47.47 -6.39
N ALA A 144 4.40 -47.08 -7.64
CA ALA A 144 4.51 -48.04 -8.75
C ALA A 144 5.68 -49.02 -8.57
N ALA A 145 6.82 -48.56 -8.05
CA ALA A 145 7.97 -49.43 -7.77
C ALA A 145 7.70 -50.37 -6.59
N GLU A 146 6.97 -49.92 -5.56
CA GLU A 146 6.54 -50.75 -4.43
C GLU A 146 5.51 -51.80 -4.88
N GLU A 147 4.57 -51.44 -5.75
CA GLU A 147 3.62 -52.37 -6.37
C GLU A 147 4.34 -53.43 -7.23
N GLU A 148 5.29 -53.03 -8.08
CA GLU A 148 6.09 -53.97 -8.88
C GLU A 148 6.91 -54.92 -7.99
N GLN A 149 7.55 -54.41 -6.93
CA GLN A 149 8.27 -55.26 -5.96
C GLN A 149 7.34 -56.24 -5.24
N ALA A 150 6.12 -55.81 -4.88
CA ALA A 150 5.13 -56.67 -4.28
C ALA A 150 4.66 -57.76 -5.25
N GLU A 151 4.42 -57.42 -6.52
CA GLU A 151 4.08 -58.38 -7.58
C GLU A 151 5.21 -59.38 -7.86
N GLU A 152 6.46 -58.94 -7.91
CA GLU A 152 7.62 -59.80 -8.07
C GLU A 152 7.81 -60.75 -6.89
N ALA A 153 7.61 -60.28 -5.66
CA ALA A 153 7.66 -61.12 -4.46
C ALA A 153 6.55 -62.18 -4.44
N PHE A 154 5.41 -61.90 -5.08
CA PHE A 154 4.27 -62.83 -5.16
C PHE A 154 4.26 -63.71 -6.43
N ARG A 155 5.22 -63.53 -7.36
CA ARG A 155 5.35 -64.42 -8.52
C ARG A 155 5.73 -65.82 -8.05
N PRO A 156 4.91 -66.86 -8.31
CA PRO A 156 5.27 -68.23 -7.95
C PRO A 156 6.53 -68.61 -8.72
N THR A 157 7.56 -69.02 -7.99
CA THR A 157 8.75 -69.66 -8.55
C THR A 157 8.30 -70.88 -9.34
N ARG A 158 8.24 -70.76 -10.68
CA ARG A 158 7.99 -71.90 -11.55
C ARG A 158 9.07 -72.92 -11.27
N GLY A 159 8.66 -74.02 -10.65
CA GLY A 159 9.54 -75.04 -10.13
C GLY A 159 10.52 -75.54 -11.19
N VAL A 160 11.80 -75.44 -10.87
CA VAL A 160 12.81 -76.33 -11.43
C VAL A 160 12.57 -77.70 -10.79
N ARG A 161 11.75 -78.53 -11.42
CA ARG A 161 11.76 -79.99 -11.22
C ARG A 161 12.40 -80.59 -12.47
N GLY A 162 13.68 -80.94 -12.34
CA GLY A 162 14.39 -81.90 -13.18
C GLY A 162 14.91 -82.98 -12.27
#